data_AF-A0A7W6IIR7-F1
#
_entry.id   AF-A0A7W6IIR7-F1
#
_cell.length_a   1.000
_cell.length_b   1.000
_cell.length_c   1.000
_cell.angle_alpha   90.00
_cell.angle_beta   90.00
_cell.angle_gamma   90.00
#
_symmetry.space_group_name_H-M   'P 1'
#
loop_
_entity.id
_entity.type
_entity.pdbx_description
1 polymer ?
#
loop_
_entity_poly.entity_id
_entity_poly.type
_entity_poly.pdbx_seq_one_letter_code
_entity_poly.pdbx_strand_id
1 'polypeptide(L)'
;MAIFSRRTLQTFLNELAPRLDDEARKKILSSLNGRKASVALGFEWELIVLTLLNRIGSVRYEPDLGASRRPDVLFSSDDEQPIHFLADITTVTDEGLEEDNPVLKFSAFLREKASKLGIPGGFNYDVRGQRDAAGKMRLMLPRERFREFLESRVTPELKRIQREKPETHRFDIEEPPDVSFSIGYDAREKFWSGHYPSYVAASSADQNSVFSALKKKARQLKESIQDSSDPAEASAPPLGIVLCDGNCRLLQLDASGQISLPRVIGRFFEQTTSISFVLALTFPPVRLDMFGAHQDHMILGTLYSNPRARAPIDHDHMLDLLNRGLGTLPQPIATPAAALGWMERRPNPYAGKPFSNVRYGVQSIMGGVNNVKISARLVLDLLAGEITAAELAEKTGQPNDPDWLKNPFLHAVKAGQLIKDIKVSRDEHNDDDWLEIEFVSGDPAVSRFRIDE
;
A
#
# COMPACT_ATOMS: atom_id res chain seq x y z
N MET A 1 -6.57 -2.83 3.08
CA MET A 1 -6.43 -3.86 2.04
C MET A 1 -4.96 -4.09 1.90
N ALA A 2 -4.60 -5.30 1.55
CA ALA A 2 -3.22 -5.66 1.33
C ALA A 2 -2.76 -5.16 -0.06
N ILE A 3 -1.49 -5.36 -0.43
CA ILE A 3 -0.99 -5.19 -1.80
C ILE A 3 -1.80 -6.06 -2.78
N PHE A 4 -2.12 -7.28 -2.37
CA PHE A 4 -2.99 -8.21 -3.08
C PHE A 4 -4.39 -8.32 -2.44
N SER A 5 -5.35 -8.86 -3.19
CA SER A 5 -6.66 -9.21 -2.64
C SER A 5 -6.52 -10.31 -1.58
N ARG A 6 -7.45 -10.37 -0.63
CA ARG A 6 -7.48 -11.45 0.38
C ARG A 6 -7.63 -12.82 -0.30
N ARG A 7 -8.36 -12.93 -1.41
CA ARG A 7 -8.46 -14.19 -2.18
C ARG A 7 -7.11 -14.63 -2.74
N THR A 8 -6.35 -13.69 -3.30
CA THR A 8 -4.99 -13.96 -3.77
C THR A 8 -4.06 -14.34 -2.63
N LEU A 9 -4.08 -13.62 -1.50
CA LEU A 9 -3.27 -13.97 -0.33
C LEU A 9 -3.64 -15.34 0.25
N GLN A 10 -4.93 -15.70 0.26
CA GLN A 10 -5.37 -17.03 0.68
C GLN A 10 -4.83 -18.12 -0.28
N THR A 11 -4.78 -17.82 -1.57
CA THR A 11 -4.20 -18.74 -2.56
C THR A 11 -2.70 -18.95 -2.31
N PHE A 12 -1.95 -17.88 -2.07
CA PHE A 12 -0.53 -17.95 -1.69
C PHE A 12 -0.31 -18.76 -0.40
N LEU A 13 -1.14 -18.54 0.63
CA LEU A 13 -1.10 -19.32 1.86
C LEU A 13 -1.35 -20.80 1.62
N ASN A 14 -2.35 -21.15 0.80
CA ASN A 14 -2.66 -22.53 0.47
C ASN A 14 -1.52 -23.20 -0.31
N GLU A 15 -0.90 -22.47 -1.23
CA GLU A 15 0.25 -22.94 -2.02
C GLU A 15 1.47 -23.23 -1.13
N LEU A 16 1.75 -22.35 -0.17
CA LEU A 16 2.88 -22.49 0.74
C LEU A 16 2.61 -23.41 1.93
N ALA A 17 1.35 -23.71 2.25
CA ALA A 17 0.98 -24.50 3.43
C ALA A 17 1.82 -25.78 3.57
N PRO A 18 2.03 -26.62 2.52
CA PRO A 18 2.83 -27.84 2.64
C PRO A 18 4.30 -27.62 3.04
N ARG A 19 4.83 -26.40 2.87
CA ARG A 19 6.21 -26.02 3.18
C ARG A 19 6.39 -25.34 4.54
N LEU A 20 5.29 -24.96 5.17
CA LEU A 20 5.26 -24.26 6.46
C LEU A 20 4.88 -25.23 7.57
N ASP A 21 5.62 -25.19 8.68
CA ASP A 21 5.20 -25.88 9.91
C ASP A 21 4.02 -25.15 10.59
N ASP A 22 3.42 -25.79 11.59
CA ASP A 22 2.22 -25.26 12.24
C ASP A 22 2.46 -23.93 12.97
N GLU A 23 3.66 -23.71 13.51
CA GLU A 23 4.01 -22.46 14.20
C GLU A 23 4.19 -21.32 13.20
N ALA A 24 4.89 -21.56 12.10
CA ALA A 24 5.02 -20.63 10.98
C ALA A 24 3.66 -20.25 10.39
N ARG A 25 2.78 -21.23 10.17
CA ARG A 25 1.42 -20.99 9.67
C ARG A 25 0.63 -20.09 10.62
N LYS A 26 0.61 -20.40 11.93
CA LYS A 26 -0.07 -19.57 12.93
C LYS A 26 0.49 -18.16 12.97
N LYS A 27 1.82 -18.03 12.96
CA LYS A 27 2.53 -16.74 12.98
C LYS A 27 2.10 -15.88 11.79
N ILE A 28 2.23 -16.37 10.57
CA ILE A 28 1.85 -15.66 9.34
C ILE A 28 0.35 -15.28 9.37
N LEU A 29 -0.54 -16.23 9.70
CA LEU A 29 -1.98 -15.98 9.76
C LEU A 29 -2.35 -14.92 10.81
N SER A 30 -1.74 -14.97 11.99
CA SER A 30 -2.00 -14.01 13.07
C SER A 30 -1.54 -12.61 12.69
N SER A 31 -0.41 -12.49 12.00
CA SER A 31 0.14 -11.21 11.54
C SER A 31 -0.67 -10.60 10.40
N LEU A 32 -1.04 -11.39 9.39
CA LEU A 32 -1.85 -10.93 8.26
C LEU A 32 -3.27 -10.49 8.68
N ASN A 33 -3.81 -11.10 9.73
CA ASN A 33 -5.09 -10.73 10.32
C ASN A 33 -4.96 -9.70 11.46
N GLY A 34 -3.73 -9.27 11.77
CA GLY A 34 -3.44 -8.33 12.84
C GLY A 34 -3.94 -6.92 12.55
N ARG A 35 -4.05 -6.10 13.61
CA ARG A 35 -4.49 -4.69 13.50
C ARG A 35 -3.37 -3.72 13.13
N LYS A 36 -2.10 -4.08 13.38
CA LYS A 36 -0.97 -3.19 13.08
C LYS A 36 -0.62 -3.30 11.60
N ALA A 37 -1.00 -2.29 10.82
CA ALA A 37 -0.87 -2.26 9.36
C ALA A 37 0.57 -2.51 8.88
N SER A 38 1.58 -1.91 9.50
CA SER A 38 2.98 -2.09 9.11
C SER A 38 3.50 -3.51 9.35
N VAL A 39 3.01 -4.19 10.41
CA VAL A 39 3.33 -5.61 10.65
C VAL A 39 2.64 -6.50 9.62
N ALA A 40 1.34 -6.28 9.38
CA ALA A 40 0.60 -7.05 8.38
C ALA A 40 1.21 -6.91 6.98
N LEU A 41 1.61 -5.69 6.58
CA LEU A 41 2.32 -5.44 5.32
C LEU A 41 3.66 -6.19 5.25
N GLY A 42 4.42 -6.20 6.35
CA GLY A 42 5.68 -6.92 6.42
C GLY A 42 5.53 -8.42 6.13
N PHE A 43 4.53 -9.04 6.76
CA PHE A 43 4.21 -10.45 6.55
C PHE A 43 3.56 -10.72 5.18
N GLU A 44 2.86 -9.75 4.61
CA GLU A 44 2.37 -9.86 3.24
C GLU A 44 3.54 -9.93 2.24
N TRP A 45 4.52 -9.05 2.37
CA TRP A 45 5.74 -9.12 1.56
C TRP A 45 6.49 -10.43 1.72
N GLU A 46 6.60 -10.91 2.96
CA GLU A 46 7.21 -12.20 3.26
C GLU A 46 6.48 -13.34 2.53
N LEU A 47 5.14 -13.36 2.58
CA LEU A 47 4.33 -14.33 1.86
C LEU A 47 4.51 -14.22 0.34
N ILE A 48 4.58 -13.01 -0.21
CA ILE A 48 4.81 -12.77 -1.64
C ILE A 48 6.16 -13.34 -2.07
N VAL A 49 7.24 -13.04 -1.33
CA VAL A 49 8.60 -13.51 -1.63
C VAL A 49 8.67 -15.03 -1.54
N LEU A 50 8.13 -15.63 -0.47
CA LEU A 50 8.11 -17.08 -0.31
C LEU A 50 7.35 -17.77 -1.46
N THR A 51 6.21 -17.21 -1.87
CA THR A 51 5.41 -17.75 -2.97
C THR A 51 6.17 -17.64 -4.28
N LEU A 52 6.77 -16.48 -4.55
CA LEU A 52 7.60 -16.26 -5.73
C LEU A 52 8.71 -17.30 -5.81
N LEU A 53 9.46 -17.51 -4.72
CA LEU A 53 10.55 -18.47 -4.68
C LEU A 53 10.07 -19.92 -4.80
N ASN A 54 8.96 -20.29 -4.16
CA ASN A 54 8.37 -21.63 -4.25
C ASN A 54 7.97 -22.03 -5.69
N ARG A 55 7.71 -21.06 -6.56
CA ARG A 55 7.31 -21.30 -7.96
C ARG A 55 8.48 -21.50 -8.91
N ILE A 56 9.68 -21.16 -8.49
CA ILE A 56 10.91 -21.24 -9.30
C ILE A 56 11.97 -22.16 -8.67
N GLY A 57 11.61 -22.85 -7.60
CA GLY A 57 12.52 -23.70 -6.86
C GLY A 57 11.94 -24.21 -5.55
N SER A 58 12.80 -24.88 -4.78
CA SER A 58 12.50 -25.32 -3.42
C SER A 58 12.82 -24.21 -2.42
N VAL A 59 11.84 -23.84 -1.60
CA VAL A 59 11.98 -22.90 -0.50
C VAL A 59 11.76 -23.58 0.85
N ARG A 60 12.60 -23.25 1.83
CA ARG A 60 12.39 -23.57 3.25
C ARG A 60 12.31 -22.26 4.03
N TYR A 61 11.22 -22.10 4.77
CA TYR A 61 10.97 -20.94 5.62
C TYR A 61 11.54 -21.14 7.02
N GLU A 62 12.23 -20.13 7.57
CA GLU A 62 12.88 -20.16 8.89
C GLU A 62 13.63 -21.47 9.18
N PRO A 63 14.55 -21.93 8.29
CA PRO A 63 15.26 -23.18 8.48
C PRO A 63 16.06 -23.15 9.79
N ASP A 64 16.01 -24.26 10.51
CA ASP A 64 16.89 -24.48 11.65
C ASP A 64 18.28 -24.89 11.17
N LEU A 65 19.26 -24.00 11.36
CA LEU A 65 20.67 -24.22 11.02
C LEU A 65 21.52 -24.55 12.27
N GLY A 66 20.88 -24.80 13.43
CA GLY A 66 21.57 -25.01 14.71
C GLY A 66 22.10 -23.72 15.35
N ALA A 67 21.77 -22.55 14.80
CA ALA A 67 22.18 -21.25 15.28
C ALA A 67 21.09 -20.54 16.11
N SER A 68 21.49 -19.52 16.88
CA SER A 68 20.57 -18.69 17.67
C SER A 68 19.61 -17.82 16.83
N ARG A 69 19.94 -17.62 15.56
CA ARG A 69 19.15 -16.87 14.58
C ARG A 69 18.80 -17.78 13.41
N ARG A 70 17.53 -17.74 13.00
CA ARG A 70 17.05 -18.43 11.81
C ARG A 70 16.91 -17.41 10.68
N PRO A 71 17.52 -17.63 9.51
CA PRO A 71 17.28 -16.79 8.34
C PRO A 71 15.85 -16.99 7.86
N ASP A 72 15.26 -16.03 7.16
CA ASP A 72 13.88 -16.16 6.69
C ASP A 72 13.74 -17.23 5.60
N VAL A 73 14.77 -17.41 4.75
CA VAL A 73 14.74 -18.24 3.54
C VAL A 73 16.01 -19.08 3.38
N LEU A 74 15.83 -20.37 3.07
CA LEU A 74 16.81 -21.19 2.33
C LEU A 74 16.19 -21.59 0.99
N PHE A 75 16.89 -21.28 -0.11
CA PHE A 75 16.39 -21.46 -1.46
C PHE A 75 17.34 -22.29 -2.33
N SER A 76 16.76 -23.07 -3.23
CA SER A 76 17.41 -23.81 -4.31
C SER A 76 16.55 -23.72 -5.56
N SER A 77 17.08 -23.23 -6.69
CA SER A 77 16.33 -23.23 -7.95
C SER A 77 16.19 -24.64 -8.55
N ASP A 78 15.22 -24.83 -9.44
CA ASP A 78 14.99 -26.09 -10.16
C ASP A 78 15.79 -26.24 -11.47
N ASP A 79 16.68 -25.28 -11.79
CA ASP A 79 17.49 -25.27 -13.00
C ASP A 79 18.61 -26.34 -13.00
N GLU A 80 19.13 -26.71 -14.19
CA GLU A 80 20.21 -27.70 -14.35
C GLU A 80 21.48 -27.34 -13.56
N GLN A 81 21.78 -26.04 -13.46
CA GLN A 81 22.82 -25.50 -12.58
C GLN A 81 22.13 -24.71 -11.47
N PRO A 82 21.81 -25.34 -10.33
CA PRO A 82 20.97 -24.69 -9.33
C PRO A 82 21.67 -23.52 -8.64
N ILE A 83 20.97 -22.40 -8.51
CA ILE A 83 21.32 -21.30 -7.63
C ILE A 83 20.83 -21.65 -6.22
N HIS A 84 21.74 -21.55 -5.25
CA HIS A 84 21.47 -21.76 -3.84
C HIS A 84 21.84 -20.52 -3.02
N PHE A 85 20.98 -20.12 -2.09
CA PHE A 85 21.30 -19.04 -1.15
C PHE A 85 20.50 -19.12 0.15
N LEU A 86 21.03 -18.45 1.18
CA LEU A 86 20.28 -18.08 2.38
C LEU A 86 19.90 -16.60 2.28
N ALA A 87 18.69 -16.24 2.68
CA ALA A 87 18.29 -14.84 2.66
C ALA A 87 17.39 -14.45 3.82
N ASP A 88 17.45 -13.16 4.15
CA ASP A 88 16.50 -12.50 5.04
C ASP A 88 15.63 -11.54 4.24
N ILE A 89 14.35 -11.52 4.57
CA ILE A 89 13.35 -10.62 4.00
C ILE A 89 13.15 -9.46 4.97
N THR A 90 13.13 -8.24 4.46
CA THR A 90 12.84 -7.08 5.30
C THR A 90 12.01 -6.06 4.54
N THR A 91 10.90 -5.66 5.17
CA THR A 91 10.10 -4.54 4.71
C THR A 91 10.62 -3.25 5.35
N VAL A 92 11.01 -2.29 4.53
CA VAL A 92 11.58 -1.02 4.99
C VAL A 92 10.48 0.03 5.04
N THR A 93 10.30 0.67 6.20
CA THR A 93 9.30 1.73 6.42
C THR A 93 9.98 3.01 6.88
N ASP A 94 9.32 4.15 6.61
CA ASP A 94 9.67 5.45 7.23
C ASP A 94 8.78 5.77 8.45
N GLU A 95 8.06 4.78 8.99
CA GLU A 95 7.10 4.93 10.11
C GLU A 95 7.75 5.65 11.31
N GLY A 96 8.98 5.30 11.67
CA GLY A 96 9.70 5.99 12.75
C GLY A 96 10.04 7.45 12.45
N LEU A 97 10.23 7.82 11.18
CA LEU A 97 10.40 9.21 10.77
C LEU A 97 9.05 9.95 10.82
N GLU A 98 7.96 9.30 10.44
CA GLU A 98 6.60 9.87 10.47
C GLU A 98 6.09 10.06 11.90
N GLU A 99 6.42 9.16 12.82
CA GLU A 99 6.14 9.31 14.25
C GLU A 99 6.83 10.54 14.84
N ASP A 100 8.08 10.79 14.45
CA ASP A 100 8.85 11.97 14.85
C ASP A 100 8.37 13.27 14.20
N ASN A 101 7.67 13.17 13.07
CA ASN A 101 7.24 14.29 12.23
C ASN A 101 5.73 14.20 11.92
N PRO A 102 4.84 14.47 12.91
CA PRO A 102 3.41 14.12 12.84
C PRO A 102 2.56 15.05 11.94
N VAL A 103 3.07 15.49 10.79
CA VAL A 103 2.40 16.45 9.89
C VAL A 103 1.12 15.89 9.27
N LEU A 104 1.03 14.59 9.02
CA LEU A 104 -0.20 13.97 8.54
C LEU A 104 -1.29 13.98 9.63
N LYS A 105 -0.90 13.73 10.89
CA LYS A 105 -1.81 13.85 12.05
C LYS A 105 -2.27 15.29 12.25
N PHE A 106 -1.37 16.26 12.06
CA PHE A 106 -1.68 17.69 12.07
C PHE A 106 -2.73 18.06 11.01
N SER A 107 -2.49 17.66 9.75
CA SER A 107 -3.39 17.91 8.62
C SER A 107 -4.77 17.28 8.83
N ALA A 108 -4.81 16.03 9.31
CA ALA A 108 -6.03 15.33 9.65
C ALA A 108 -6.82 16.03 10.77
N PHE A 109 -6.13 16.46 11.84
CA PHE A 109 -6.74 17.21 12.93
C PHE A 109 -7.39 18.51 12.43
N LEU A 110 -6.66 19.30 11.64
CA LEU A 110 -7.17 20.57 11.11
C LEU A 110 -8.42 20.37 10.26
N ARG A 111 -8.40 19.35 9.39
CA ARG A 111 -9.54 18.99 8.54
C ARG A 111 -10.74 18.50 9.35
N GLU A 112 -10.51 17.59 10.30
CA GLU A 112 -11.56 17.08 11.18
C GLU A 112 -12.24 18.22 11.94
N LYS A 113 -11.46 19.14 12.50
CA LYS A 113 -11.98 20.26 13.31
C LYS A 113 -12.70 21.30 12.48
N ALA A 114 -12.14 21.73 11.35
CA ALA A 114 -12.79 22.69 10.47
C ALA A 114 -14.12 22.14 9.92
N SER A 115 -14.14 20.87 9.51
CA SER A 115 -15.35 20.19 9.05
C SER A 115 -16.41 20.11 10.15
N LYS A 116 -16.04 19.71 11.38
CA LYS A 116 -16.96 19.69 12.54
C LYS A 116 -17.53 21.07 12.89
N LEU A 117 -16.76 22.13 12.68
CA LEU A 117 -17.20 23.51 12.88
C LEU A 117 -17.98 24.08 11.67
N GLY A 118 -18.11 23.32 10.58
CA GLY A 118 -18.81 23.76 9.38
C GLY A 118 -18.16 24.97 8.70
N ILE A 119 -16.83 25.10 8.80
CA ILE A 119 -16.09 26.22 8.19
C ILE A 119 -15.96 25.93 6.68
N PRO A 120 -16.57 26.75 5.80
CA PRO A 120 -16.40 26.63 4.36
C PRO A 120 -15.02 27.17 3.94
N GLY A 121 -14.49 26.77 2.79
CA GLY A 121 -13.23 27.32 2.24
C GLY A 121 -12.02 26.39 2.35
N GLY A 122 -10.84 26.95 2.09
CA GLY A 122 -9.56 26.26 2.04
C GLY A 122 -8.65 26.64 3.19
N PHE A 123 -7.73 25.73 3.52
CA PHE A 123 -6.69 25.97 4.52
C PHE A 123 -5.32 25.63 3.93
N ASN A 124 -4.36 26.51 4.17
CA ASN A 124 -2.96 26.28 3.87
C ASN A 124 -2.15 26.31 5.17
N TYR A 125 -1.14 25.48 5.30
CA TYR A 125 -0.24 25.54 6.45
C TYR A 125 1.23 25.47 6.03
N ASP A 126 2.09 26.09 6.81
CA ASP A 126 3.55 26.04 6.68
C ASP A 126 4.14 25.58 8.00
N VAL A 127 4.83 24.44 8.01
CA VAL A 127 5.51 23.90 9.18
C VAL A 127 7.02 24.06 8.98
N ARG A 128 7.68 24.76 9.91
CA ARG A 128 9.13 24.92 9.88
C ARG A 128 9.83 23.60 10.19
N GLY A 129 11.08 23.47 9.75
CA GLY A 129 11.91 22.32 10.04
C GLY A 129 13.28 22.74 10.56
N GLN A 130 13.85 21.91 11.41
CA GLN A 130 15.20 22.05 11.94
C GLN A 130 15.96 20.74 11.78
N ARG A 131 17.28 20.80 11.63
CA ARG A 131 18.13 19.60 11.63
C ARG A 131 18.67 19.37 13.03
N ASP A 132 18.63 18.13 13.50
CA ASP A 132 19.31 17.75 14.73
C ASP A 132 20.84 17.65 14.52
N ALA A 133 21.58 17.36 15.60
CA ALA A 133 23.03 17.22 15.56
C ALA A 133 23.51 16.06 14.65
N ALA A 134 22.64 15.07 14.40
CA ALA A 134 22.90 13.98 13.45
C ALA A 134 22.52 14.35 12.01
N GLY A 135 22.05 15.58 11.76
CA GLY A 135 21.64 16.06 10.44
C GLY A 135 20.25 15.60 10.02
N LYS A 136 19.50 14.89 10.88
CA LYS A 136 18.13 14.43 10.62
C LYS A 136 17.19 15.63 10.62
N MET A 137 16.36 15.74 9.58
CA MET A 137 15.34 16.78 9.51
C MET A 137 14.20 16.46 10.47
N ARG A 138 13.78 17.47 11.24
CA ARG A 138 12.68 17.43 12.19
C ARG A 138 11.75 18.60 11.95
N LEU A 139 10.47 18.32 11.79
CA LEU A 139 9.41 19.31 11.72
C LEU A 139 9.13 19.89 13.11
N MET A 140 8.93 21.20 13.16
CA MET A 140 8.68 21.95 14.38
C MET A 140 7.20 21.85 14.77
N LEU A 141 6.81 20.62 15.10
CA LEU A 141 5.49 20.24 15.63
C LEU A 141 5.65 19.61 17.02
N PRO A 142 4.62 19.72 17.88
CA PRO A 142 4.63 19.04 19.17
C PRO A 142 4.73 17.52 18.97
N ARG A 143 5.39 16.82 19.90
CA ARG A 143 5.51 15.35 19.89
C ARG A 143 4.65 14.74 20.97
N GLU A 144 4.85 15.22 22.19
CA GLU A 144 4.08 14.83 23.35
C GLU A 144 2.79 15.64 23.45
N ARG A 145 1.72 15.01 23.96
CA ARG A 145 0.40 15.65 24.13
C ARG A 145 -0.08 16.38 22.87
N PHE A 146 0.29 15.85 21.69
CA PHE A 146 0.07 16.46 20.38
C PHE A 146 -1.37 16.96 20.21
N ARG A 147 -2.35 16.10 20.51
CA ARG A 147 -3.77 16.44 20.38
C ARG A 147 -4.18 17.54 21.36
N GLU A 148 -3.77 17.45 22.62
CA GLU A 148 -4.08 18.47 23.63
C GLU A 148 -3.49 19.83 23.25
N PHE A 149 -2.27 19.84 22.73
CA PHE A 149 -1.65 21.05 22.21
C PHE A 149 -2.49 21.68 21.09
N LEU A 150 -2.83 20.90 20.05
CA LEU A 150 -3.63 21.42 18.94
C LEU A 150 -5.03 21.87 19.38
N GLU A 151 -5.66 21.18 20.34
CA GLU A 151 -6.94 21.59 20.92
C GLU A 151 -6.84 22.93 21.67
N SER A 152 -5.74 23.17 22.36
CA SER A 152 -5.55 24.40 23.14
C SER A 152 -5.09 25.59 22.30
N ARG A 153 -4.33 25.37 21.22
CA ARG A 153 -3.75 26.45 20.39
C ARG A 153 -4.47 26.69 19.07
N VAL A 154 -4.89 25.63 18.38
CA VAL A 154 -5.48 25.73 17.03
C VAL A 154 -7.00 25.85 17.09
N THR A 155 -7.67 25.03 17.91
CA THR A 155 -9.15 25.06 17.99
C THR A 155 -9.74 26.44 18.33
N PRO A 156 -9.15 27.27 19.22
CA PRO A 156 -9.67 28.61 19.48
C PRO A 156 -9.68 29.50 18.23
N GLU A 157 -8.64 29.44 17.40
CA GLU A 157 -8.56 30.20 16.15
C GLU A 157 -9.60 29.71 15.12
N LEU A 158 -9.83 28.40 15.03
CA LEU A 158 -10.89 27.86 14.17
C LEU A 158 -12.29 28.32 14.62
N LYS A 159 -12.56 28.35 15.93
CA LYS A 159 -13.81 28.90 16.48
C LYS A 159 -13.95 30.39 16.19
N ARG A 160 -12.83 31.13 16.18
CA ARG A 160 -12.81 32.53 15.78
C ARG A 160 -13.22 32.70 14.32
N ILE A 161 -12.65 31.93 13.40
CA ILE A 161 -13.04 31.90 11.98
C ILE A 161 -14.54 31.59 11.83
N GLN A 162 -15.04 30.56 12.54
CA GLN A 162 -16.45 30.18 12.50
C GLN A 162 -17.38 31.33 12.93
N ARG A 163 -17.02 32.06 13.99
CA ARG A 163 -17.81 33.15 14.57
C ARG A 163 -17.74 34.43 13.74
N GLU A 164 -16.55 34.83 13.33
CA GLU A 164 -16.27 36.11 12.66
C GLU A 164 -16.48 36.03 11.15
N LYS A 165 -16.44 34.82 10.57
CA LYS A 165 -16.61 34.55 9.14
C LYS A 165 -15.75 35.49 8.26
N PRO A 166 -14.44 35.62 8.51
CA PRO A 166 -13.59 36.49 7.70
C PRO A 166 -13.47 35.95 6.27
N GLU A 167 -13.14 36.81 5.30
CA GLU A 167 -12.76 36.35 3.96
C GLU A 167 -11.42 35.58 4.00
N THR A 168 -10.47 36.07 4.79
CA THR A 168 -9.14 35.47 4.99
C THR A 168 -8.73 35.57 6.46
N HIS A 169 -8.03 34.56 6.98
CA HIS A 169 -7.45 34.59 8.33
C HIS A 169 -6.09 33.91 8.34
N ARG A 170 -5.12 34.46 9.08
CA ARG A 170 -3.82 33.83 9.27
C ARG A 170 -3.40 33.96 10.72
N PHE A 171 -2.84 32.88 11.26
CA PHE A 171 -2.26 32.88 12.59
C PHE A 171 -1.00 32.00 12.62
N ASP A 172 -0.04 32.43 13.42
CA ASP A 172 1.25 31.78 13.60
C ASP A 172 1.32 31.23 15.03
N ILE A 173 1.86 30.02 15.18
CA ILE A 173 2.09 29.38 16.48
C ILE A 173 3.58 29.15 16.61
N GLU A 174 4.20 29.92 17.51
CA GLU A 174 5.62 29.86 17.83
C GLU A 174 5.79 29.57 19.32
N GLU A 175 6.28 28.38 19.66
CA GLU A 175 6.70 28.01 21.01
C GLU A 175 8.10 27.36 20.93
N PRO A 176 9.17 28.19 20.88
CA PRO A 176 10.55 27.69 20.80
C PRO A 176 10.91 26.82 22.02
N PRO A 177 11.79 25.81 21.85
CA PRO A 177 12.55 25.52 20.62
C PRO A 177 11.87 24.54 19.65
N ASP A 178 10.70 23.99 19.97
CA ASP A 178 10.19 22.79 19.32
C ASP A 178 8.97 23.01 18.41
N VAL A 179 8.28 24.15 18.50
CA VAL A 179 7.05 24.41 17.74
C VAL A 179 7.15 25.71 16.95
N SER A 180 6.95 25.63 15.64
CA SER A 180 6.85 26.78 14.75
C SER A 180 6.11 26.40 13.46
N PHE A 181 4.88 26.88 13.33
CA PHE A 181 4.08 26.70 12.13
C PHE A 181 3.06 27.84 11.97
N SER A 182 2.55 27.99 10.75
CA SER A 182 1.51 28.96 10.42
C SER A 182 0.33 28.28 9.73
N ILE A 183 -0.87 28.81 9.93
CA ILE A 183 -2.08 28.37 9.25
C ILE A 183 -2.73 29.59 8.62
N GLY A 184 -2.98 29.51 7.32
CA GLY A 184 -3.82 30.42 6.55
C GLY A 184 -5.16 29.78 6.21
N TYR A 185 -6.18 30.62 6.14
CA TYR A 185 -7.54 30.31 5.76
C TYR A 185 -8.01 31.30 4.70
N ASP A 186 -8.70 30.81 3.68
CA ASP A 186 -9.34 31.61 2.64
C ASP A 186 -10.71 31.02 2.30
N ALA A 187 -11.76 31.82 2.43
CA ALA A 187 -13.15 31.41 2.19
C ALA A 187 -13.44 31.05 0.71
N ARG A 188 -12.63 31.54 -0.24
CA ARG A 188 -12.79 31.34 -1.68
C ARG A 188 -12.00 30.13 -2.19
N GLU A 189 -10.98 29.69 -1.46
CA GLU A 189 -10.24 28.49 -1.80
C GLU A 189 -11.06 27.23 -1.59
N LYS A 190 -10.87 26.25 -2.48
CA LYS A 190 -11.52 24.93 -2.39
C LYS A 190 -10.55 23.83 -1.95
N PHE A 191 -9.27 24.17 -1.90
CA PHE A 191 -8.21 23.20 -1.70
C PHE A 191 -7.55 23.38 -0.34
N TRP A 192 -6.89 22.31 0.07
CA TRP A 192 -6.12 22.26 1.29
C TRP A 192 -4.68 22.00 0.91
N SER A 193 -3.76 22.82 1.38
CA SER A 193 -2.34 22.69 1.05
C SER A 193 -1.48 22.71 2.31
N GLY A 194 -0.35 22.03 2.24
CA GLY A 194 0.61 21.93 3.33
C GLY A 194 2.02 22.06 2.80
N HIS A 195 2.79 22.97 3.36
CA HIS A 195 4.21 23.15 3.08
C HIS A 195 5.02 22.75 4.30
N TYR A 196 6.05 21.93 4.08
CA TYR A 196 7.00 21.54 5.12
C TYR A 196 8.28 20.99 4.47
N PRO A 197 9.46 21.16 5.13
CA PRO A 197 10.69 20.53 4.67
C PRO A 197 10.59 19.01 4.61
N SER A 198 11.19 18.38 3.60
CA SER A 198 11.20 16.92 3.50
C SER A 198 12.02 16.31 4.64
N TYR A 199 11.38 15.44 5.43
CA TYR A 199 12.02 14.69 6.52
C TYR A 199 12.29 13.22 6.19
N VAL A 200 11.74 12.73 5.07
CA VAL A 200 11.93 11.35 4.56
C VAL A 200 13.00 11.26 3.47
N ALA A 201 13.44 12.39 2.90
CA ALA A 201 14.52 12.39 1.94
C ALA A 201 15.86 12.08 2.64
N ALA A 202 16.56 11.06 2.15
CA ALA A 202 17.87 10.70 2.69
C ALA A 202 18.90 11.80 2.41
N SER A 203 19.54 12.30 3.47
CA SER A 203 20.64 13.27 3.39
C SER A 203 22.01 12.61 3.25
N SER A 204 22.13 11.33 3.61
CA SER A 204 23.35 10.54 3.46
C SER A 204 23.05 9.11 2.98
N ALA A 205 24.02 8.52 2.27
CA ALA A 205 23.96 7.14 1.81
C ALA A 205 24.02 6.11 2.96
N ASP A 206 24.53 6.48 4.13
CA ASP A 206 24.70 5.60 5.30
C ASP A 206 23.82 5.96 6.52
N GLN A 207 23.06 7.06 6.44
CA GLN A 207 22.12 7.48 7.49
C GLN A 207 20.70 7.53 6.93
N ASN A 208 20.11 6.35 6.75
CA ASN A 208 18.73 6.20 6.28
C ASN A 208 18.13 4.84 6.70
N SER A 209 16.82 4.70 6.55
CA SER A 209 16.04 3.51 6.92
C SER A 209 16.55 2.25 6.19
N VAL A 210 16.87 2.36 4.89
CA VAL A 210 17.36 1.24 4.06
C VAL A 210 18.73 0.75 4.54
N PHE A 211 19.70 1.64 4.70
CA PHE A 211 21.05 1.27 5.15
C PHE A 211 21.04 0.64 6.54
N SER A 212 20.20 1.16 7.44
CA SER A 212 20.01 0.60 8.78
C SER A 212 19.41 -0.81 8.74
N ALA A 213 18.41 -1.03 7.88
CA ALA A 213 17.80 -2.34 7.66
C ALA A 213 18.82 -3.34 7.08
N LEU A 214 19.58 -2.93 6.06
CA LEU A 214 20.64 -3.73 5.44
C LEU A 214 21.70 -4.16 6.46
N LYS A 215 22.22 -3.22 7.28
CA LYS A 215 23.19 -3.55 8.34
C LYS A 215 22.61 -4.52 9.38
N LYS A 216 21.35 -4.33 9.77
CA LYS A 216 20.68 -5.23 10.72
C LYS A 216 20.55 -6.65 10.17
N LYS A 217 20.04 -6.81 8.95
CA LYS A 217 19.88 -8.12 8.29
C LYS A 217 21.23 -8.78 7.99
N ALA A 218 22.22 -8.01 7.55
CA ALA A 218 23.57 -8.55 7.32
C ALA A 218 24.20 -9.15 8.58
N ARG A 219 24.00 -8.50 9.74
CA ARG A 219 24.43 -9.04 11.03
C ARG A 219 23.65 -10.31 11.39
N GLN A 220 22.33 -10.33 11.23
CA GLN A 220 21.49 -11.49 11.52
C GLN A 220 21.89 -12.72 10.69
N LEU A 221 22.07 -12.56 9.38
CA LEU A 221 22.50 -13.63 8.50
C LEU A 221 23.89 -14.14 8.86
N LYS A 222 24.82 -13.23 9.19
CA LYS A 222 26.16 -13.63 9.64
C LYS A 222 26.11 -14.46 10.94
N GLU A 223 25.30 -14.05 11.91
CA GLU A 223 25.09 -14.80 13.16
C GLU A 223 24.47 -16.18 12.89
N SER A 224 23.59 -16.32 11.89
CA SER A 224 22.93 -17.60 11.55
C SER A 224 23.86 -18.68 10.99
N ILE A 225 25.03 -18.29 10.46
CA ILE A 225 26.01 -19.22 9.86
C ILE A 225 27.31 -19.35 10.67
N GLN A 226 27.48 -18.56 11.74
CA GLN A 226 28.69 -18.60 12.57
C GLN A 226 28.62 -19.65 13.69
N ASP A 227 27.41 -19.99 14.14
CA ASP A 227 27.18 -20.98 15.21
C ASP A 227 26.92 -22.40 14.65
N SER A 228 26.84 -22.57 13.33
CA SER A 228 26.58 -23.87 12.70
C SER A 228 27.77 -24.80 12.89
N SER A 229 27.57 -25.87 13.65
CA SER A 229 28.61 -26.79 14.15
C SER A 229 29.01 -27.86 13.12
N ASP A 230 28.67 -27.69 11.84
CA ASP A 230 28.93 -28.69 10.80
C ASP A 230 30.17 -28.32 9.96
N PRO A 231 31.34 -28.93 10.23
CA PRO A 231 32.58 -28.67 9.52
C PRO A 231 32.67 -29.28 8.10
N ALA A 232 31.60 -29.89 7.58
CA ALA A 232 31.62 -30.62 6.30
C ALA A 232 31.37 -29.78 5.03
N GLU A 233 30.82 -28.56 5.13
CA GLU A 233 30.60 -27.69 3.95
C GLU A 233 31.65 -26.57 3.87
N ALA A 234 32.72 -26.83 3.12
CA ALA A 234 33.87 -25.94 2.94
C ALA A 234 33.60 -24.66 2.08
N SER A 235 32.36 -24.19 1.97
CA SER A 235 32.01 -22.89 1.40
C SER A 235 30.65 -22.44 1.95
N ALA A 236 30.63 -21.37 2.76
CA ALA A 236 29.38 -20.77 3.20
C ALA A 236 28.52 -20.37 1.96
N PRO A 237 27.20 -20.65 1.96
CA PRO A 237 26.35 -20.33 0.83
C PRO A 237 26.29 -18.80 0.60
N PRO A 238 26.00 -18.34 -0.63
CA PRO A 238 25.69 -16.94 -0.87
C PRO A 238 24.59 -16.43 0.08
N LEU A 239 24.80 -15.24 0.65
CA LEU A 239 23.84 -14.61 1.56
C LEU A 239 23.14 -13.45 0.86
N GLY A 240 21.82 -13.45 0.86
CA GLY A 240 20.97 -12.45 0.23
C GLY A 240 20.16 -11.62 1.21
N ILE A 241 19.79 -10.41 0.83
CA ILE A 241 18.77 -9.63 1.53
C ILE A 241 17.69 -9.25 0.52
N VAL A 242 16.43 -9.56 0.82
CA VAL A 242 15.26 -9.12 0.04
C VAL A 242 14.66 -7.89 0.72
N LEU A 243 14.87 -6.71 0.12
CA LEU A 243 14.27 -5.45 0.54
C LEU A 243 12.90 -5.28 -0.09
N CYS A 244 11.88 -5.09 0.74
CA CYS A 244 10.51 -4.88 0.29
C CYS A 244 10.02 -3.47 0.66
N ASP A 245 9.23 -2.85 -0.20
CA ASP A 245 8.71 -1.50 0.02
C ASP A 245 7.60 -1.45 1.08
N GLY A 246 7.92 -0.89 2.24
CA GLY A 246 6.98 -0.62 3.33
C GLY A 246 6.45 0.81 3.34
N ASN A 247 6.34 1.44 2.17
CA ASN A 247 6.16 2.87 2.00
C ASN A 247 7.40 3.70 2.40
N CYS A 248 8.59 3.22 2.03
CA CYS A 248 9.84 3.96 2.24
C CYS A 248 10.14 4.84 1.03
N ARG A 249 10.42 6.13 1.26
CA ARG A 249 10.63 7.09 0.18
C ARG A 249 11.81 6.73 -0.73
N LEU A 250 12.87 6.14 -0.18
CA LEU A 250 14.04 5.69 -0.95
C LEU A 250 13.72 4.56 -1.93
N LEU A 251 12.68 3.77 -1.66
CA LEU A 251 12.26 2.65 -2.53
C LEU A 251 11.26 3.09 -3.60
N GLN A 252 10.65 4.27 -3.46
CA GLN A 252 9.64 4.80 -4.39
C GLN A 252 10.17 5.84 -5.39
N LEU A 253 11.39 6.33 -5.18
CA LEU A 253 11.97 7.42 -5.97
C LEU A 253 12.71 6.90 -7.20
N ASP A 254 12.37 7.46 -8.36
CA ASP A 254 13.34 7.65 -9.44
C ASP A 254 14.47 8.55 -8.95
N ALA A 255 15.67 8.36 -9.48
CA ALA A 255 16.96 8.91 -9.03
C ALA A 255 17.13 10.45 -8.92
N SER A 256 16.05 11.23 -8.79
CA SER A 256 16.02 12.69 -8.64
C SER A 256 16.26 13.20 -7.20
N GLY A 257 16.25 12.31 -6.19
CA GLY A 257 16.74 12.64 -4.86
C GLY A 257 18.27 12.78 -4.83
N GLN A 258 18.83 13.60 -3.93
CA GLN A 258 20.30 13.73 -3.77
C GLN A 258 20.99 12.38 -3.49
N ILE A 259 20.26 11.43 -2.89
CA ILE A 259 20.72 10.07 -2.59
C ILE A 259 19.71 9.07 -3.16
N SER A 260 20.20 8.17 -4.02
CA SER A 260 19.41 7.12 -4.67
C SER A 260 19.62 5.76 -4.02
N LEU A 261 18.68 4.83 -4.20
CA LEU A 261 18.78 3.45 -3.72
C LEU A 261 20.07 2.73 -4.18
N PRO A 262 20.47 2.78 -5.47
CA PRO A 262 21.75 2.21 -5.92
C PRO A 262 22.96 2.76 -5.15
N ARG A 263 22.97 4.06 -4.83
CA ARG A 263 24.06 4.70 -4.07
C ARG A 263 24.11 4.20 -2.62
N VAL A 264 22.95 4.02 -1.98
CA VAL A 264 22.85 3.46 -0.62
C VAL A 264 23.36 2.01 -0.60
N ILE A 265 22.92 1.18 -1.54
CA ILE A 265 23.31 -0.22 -1.62
C ILE A 265 24.81 -0.35 -1.96
N GLY A 266 25.32 0.46 -2.89
CA GLY A 266 26.76 0.52 -3.18
C GLY A 266 27.59 0.86 -1.94
N ARG A 267 27.17 1.89 -1.18
CA ARG A 267 27.81 2.27 0.09
C ARG A 267 27.77 1.14 1.13
N PHE A 268 26.69 0.35 1.15
CA PHE A 268 26.57 -0.82 2.02
C PHE A 268 27.53 -1.94 1.61
N PHE A 269 27.67 -2.23 0.31
CA PHE A 269 28.62 -3.23 -0.22
C PHE A 269 30.09 -2.83 -0.05
N GLU A 270 30.41 -1.54 -0.07
CA GLU A 270 31.75 -1.05 0.31
C GLU A 270 32.15 -1.49 1.74
N GLN A 271 31.17 -1.62 2.65
CA GLN A 271 31.39 -1.94 4.06
C GLN A 271 31.11 -3.42 4.40
N THR A 272 30.58 -4.21 3.47
CA THR A 272 30.06 -5.55 3.75
C THR A 272 30.48 -6.55 2.67
N THR A 273 31.22 -7.59 3.04
CA THR A 273 31.63 -8.68 2.13
C THR A 273 30.93 -10.01 2.40
N SER A 274 30.15 -10.09 3.48
CA SER A 274 29.39 -11.30 3.83
C SER A 274 28.12 -11.46 3.00
N ILE A 275 27.58 -10.37 2.45
CA ILE A 275 26.35 -10.38 1.65
C ILE A 275 26.69 -10.41 0.16
N SER A 276 26.09 -11.36 -0.54
CA SER A 276 26.29 -11.65 -1.96
C SER A 276 25.41 -10.81 -2.86
N PHE A 277 24.18 -10.53 -2.45
CA PHE A 277 23.25 -9.71 -3.22
C PHE A 277 22.20 -9.02 -2.34
N VAL A 278 21.60 -7.99 -2.91
CA VAL A 278 20.37 -7.35 -2.40
C VAL A 278 19.35 -7.37 -3.53
N LEU A 279 18.17 -7.94 -3.26
CA LEU A 279 17.02 -7.88 -4.15
C LEU A 279 16.05 -6.82 -3.63
N ALA A 280 15.82 -5.75 -4.38
CA ALA A 280 14.83 -4.74 -4.04
C ALA A 280 13.52 -5.00 -4.81
N LEU A 281 12.43 -5.23 -4.08
CA LEU A 281 11.07 -5.32 -4.60
C LEU A 281 10.35 -4.00 -4.36
N THR A 282 10.07 -3.28 -5.45
CA THR A 282 9.49 -1.93 -5.42
C THR A 282 8.30 -1.82 -6.37
N PHE A 283 7.62 -0.67 -6.34
CA PHE A 283 6.59 -0.33 -7.32
C PHE A 283 7.08 0.80 -8.23
N PRO A 284 6.65 0.83 -9.51
CA PRO A 284 6.92 1.94 -10.39
C PRO A 284 6.44 3.26 -9.78
N PRO A 285 7.16 4.36 -10.03
CA PRO A 285 6.72 5.69 -9.63
C PRO A 285 5.42 6.05 -10.36
N VAL A 286 4.67 6.97 -9.75
CA VAL A 286 3.50 7.57 -10.40
C VAL A 286 3.95 8.35 -11.63
N ARG A 287 3.41 8.02 -12.79
CA ARG A 287 3.64 8.73 -14.05
C ARG A 287 2.58 9.80 -14.23
N LEU A 288 2.99 10.99 -14.65
CA LEU A 288 2.06 12.04 -15.07
C LEU A 288 2.00 12.03 -16.60
N ASP A 289 0.81 11.87 -17.14
CA ASP A 289 0.54 12.04 -18.56
C ASP A 289 -0.60 13.03 -18.80
N MET A 290 -1.04 13.15 -20.06
CA MET A 290 -2.09 14.09 -20.47
C MET A 290 -3.47 13.78 -19.84
N PHE A 291 -3.67 12.55 -19.36
CA PHE A 291 -4.91 12.05 -18.77
C PHE A 291 -4.84 12.00 -17.23
N GLY A 292 -3.67 12.24 -16.65
CA GLY A 292 -3.50 12.51 -15.22
C GLY A 292 -2.35 11.73 -14.60
N ALA A 293 -2.48 11.49 -13.30
CA ALA A 293 -1.53 10.67 -12.55
C ALA A 293 -1.91 9.19 -12.69
N HIS A 294 -1.04 8.41 -13.29
CA HIS A 294 -1.18 6.96 -13.47
C HIS A 294 -0.18 6.23 -12.58
N GLN A 295 -0.67 5.28 -11.79
CA GLN A 295 0.16 4.41 -10.97
C GLN A 295 0.04 2.97 -11.47
N ASP A 296 1.15 2.41 -11.93
CA ASP A 296 1.22 1.03 -12.37
C ASP A 296 1.24 0.11 -11.14
N HIS A 297 0.29 -0.81 -11.07
CA HIS A 297 0.23 -1.85 -10.04
C HIS A 297 1.03 -3.06 -10.52
N MET A 298 2.35 -2.98 -10.44
CA MET A 298 3.26 -4.07 -10.79
C MET A 298 4.45 -4.05 -9.83
N ILE A 299 4.92 -5.22 -9.43
CA ILE A 299 6.13 -5.34 -8.59
C ILE A 299 7.34 -5.38 -9.52
N LEU A 300 8.30 -4.49 -9.29
CA LEU A 300 9.60 -4.48 -9.95
C LEU A 300 10.64 -5.13 -9.04
N GLY A 301 11.41 -6.07 -9.58
CA GLY A 301 12.60 -6.61 -8.91
C GLY A 301 13.87 -6.00 -9.47
N THR A 302 14.68 -5.38 -8.62
CA THR A 302 16.03 -4.92 -8.99
C THR A 302 17.06 -5.72 -8.19
N LEU A 303 17.92 -6.45 -8.91
CA LEU A 303 19.02 -7.21 -8.34
C LEU A 303 20.28 -6.35 -8.25
N TYR A 304 20.87 -6.26 -7.07
CA TYR A 304 22.17 -5.66 -6.83
C TYR A 304 23.15 -6.74 -6.37
N SER A 305 24.08 -7.13 -7.23
CA SER A 305 25.13 -8.10 -6.87
C SER A 305 26.31 -7.39 -6.20
N ASN A 306 26.87 -7.99 -5.16
CA ASN A 306 28.04 -7.46 -4.47
C ASN A 306 29.32 -8.02 -5.10
N PRO A 307 30.12 -7.20 -5.82
CA PRO A 307 31.35 -7.66 -6.45
C PRO A 307 32.45 -8.02 -5.44
N ARG A 308 32.27 -7.67 -4.16
CA ARG A 308 33.21 -7.93 -3.06
C ARG A 308 32.75 -9.09 -2.15
N ALA A 309 31.70 -9.80 -2.55
CA ALA A 309 31.15 -10.90 -1.77
C ALA A 309 32.15 -12.05 -1.64
N ARG A 310 32.18 -12.70 -0.47
CA ARG A 310 32.97 -13.92 -0.26
C ARG A 310 32.47 -15.10 -1.09
N ALA A 311 31.16 -15.18 -1.26
CA ALA A 311 30.47 -16.17 -2.08
C ALA A 311 29.60 -15.43 -3.12
N PRO A 312 30.15 -15.04 -4.28
CA PRO A 312 29.40 -14.29 -5.29
C PRO A 312 28.26 -15.15 -5.87
N ILE A 313 27.22 -14.47 -6.37
CA ILE A 313 26.12 -15.08 -7.11
C ILE A 313 26.25 -14.72 -8.59
N ASP A 314 25.87 -15.62 -9.49
CA ASP A 314 25.74 -15.31 -10.91
C ASP A 314 24.60 -14.29 -11.09
N HIS A 315 24.95 -13.09 -11.56
CA HIS A 315 24.00 -11.99 -11.67
C HIS A 315 22.94 -12.25 -12.74
N ASP A 316 23.36 -12.67 -13.93
CA ASP A 316 22.47 -12.79 -15.08
C ASP A 316 21.52 -13.97 -14.88
N HIS A 317 22.05 -15.08 -14.35
CA HIS A 317 21.23 -16.25 -14.04
C HIS A 317 20.24 -15.97 -12.91
N MET A 318 20.66 -15.29 -11.83
CA MET A 318 19.74 -14.90 -10.75
C MET A 318 18.67 -13.91 -11.25
N LEU A 319 19.04 -12.97 -12.12
CA LEU A 319 18.10 -12.00 -12.68
C LEU A 319 17.05 -12.68 -13.57
N ASP A 320 17.45 -13.62 -14.42
CA ASP A 320 16.51 -14.43 -15.22
C ASP A 320 15.52 -15.20 -14.34
N LEU A 321 16.05 -15.90 -13.33
CA LEU A 321 15.26 -16.67 -12.38
C LEU A 321 14.23 -15.78 -11.65
N LEU A 322 14.65 -14.60 -11.20
CA LEU A 322 13.77 -13.63 -10.55
C LEU A 322 12.69 -13.09 -11.49
N ASN A 323 13.03 -12.79 -12.74
CA ASN A 323 12.07 -12.33 -13.74
C ASN A 323 11.02 -13.39 -14.05
N ARG A 324 11.42 -14.67 -14.14
CA ARG A 324 10.49 -15.81 -14.24
C ARG A 324 9.54 -15.84 -13.04
N GLY A 325 10.06 -15.74 -11.83
CA GLY A 325 9.28 -15.75 -10.59
C GLY A 325 8.27 -14.60 -10.51
N LEU A 326 8.72 -13.37 -10.78
CA LEU A 326 7.87 -12.17 -10.82
C LEU A 326 6.77 -12.28 -11.87
N GLY A 327 7.06 -12.87 -13.03
CA GLY A 327 6.10 -13.11 -14.10
C GLY A 327 4.97 -14.08 -13.72
N THR A 328 5.11 -14.85 -12.64
CA THR A 328 4.04 -15.73 -12.13
C THR A 328 3.05 -15.02 -11.20
N LEU A 329 3.43 -13.86 -10.65
CA LEU A 329 2.57 -13.16 -9.70
C LEU A 329 1.36 -12.55 -10.43
N PRO A 330 0.15 -12.64 -9.86
CA PRO A 330 -0.99 -11.90 -10.39
C PRO A 330 -0.72 -10.39 -10.27
N GLN A 331 -1.58 -9.58 -10.89
CA GLN A 331 -1.46 -8.13 -10.76
C GLN A 331 -1.82 -7.68 -9.33
N PRO A 332 -0.96 -6.90 -8.64
CA PRO A 332 -1.33 -6.23 -7.41
C PRO A 332 -2.57 -5.34 -7.57
N ILE A 333 -3.34 -5.19 -6.49
CA ILE A 333 -4.50 -4.30 -6.47
C ILE A 333 -4.20 -2.97 -5.78
N ALA A 334 -3.05 -2.87 -5.11
CA ALA A 334 -2.57 -1.69 -4.40
C ALA A 334 -1.05 -1.59 -4.44
N THR A 335 -0.55 -0.37 -4.29
CA THR A 335 0.82 -0.13 -3.85
C THR A 335 0.92 -0.17 -2.32
N PRO A 336 2.12 -0.29 -1.72
CA PRO A 336 2.28 -0.35 -0.28
C PRO A 336 1.67 0.85 0.46
N ALA A 337 1.81 2.05 -0.09
CA ALA A 337 1.20 3.27 0.44
C ALA A 337 -0.33 3.18 0.50
N ALA A 338 -0.95 2.72 -0.60
CA ALA A 338 -2.40 2.52 -0.66
C ALA A 338 -2.84 1.41 0.29
N ALA A 339 -2.09 0.30 0.34
CA ALA A 339 -2.35 -0.83 1.22
C ALA A 339 -2.34 -0.42 2.70
N LEU A 340 -1.33 0.31 3.15
CA LEU A 340 -1.25 0.85 4.52
C LEU A 340 -2.45 1.74 4.84
N GLY A 341 -2.70 2.76 4.01
CA GLY A 341 -3.83 3.66 4.23
C GLY A 341 -5.16 2.92 4.23
N TRP A 342 -5.29 1.88 3.41
CA TRP A 342 -6.45 1.01 3.43
C TRP A 342 -6.52 0.11 4.65
N MET A 343 -5.41 -0.38 5.21
CA MET A 343 -5.38 -1.22 6.41
C MET A 343 -5.71 -0.43 7.68
N GLU A 344 -5.18 0.79 7.79
CA GLU A 344 -5.43 1.69 8.93
C GLU A 344 -6.88 2.16 9.02
N ARG A 345 -7.52 2.37 7.87
CA ARG A 345 -8.89 2.91 7.80
C ARG A 345 -9.98 1.84 7.78
N ARG A 346 -9.65 0.55 7.89
CA ARG A 346 -10.68 -0.50 7.82
C ARG A 346 -11.51 -0.55 9.10
N PRO A 347 -12.84 -0.52 9.00
CA PRO A 347 -13.70 -0.88 10.12
C PRO A 347 -13.60 -2.37 10.46
N ASN A 348 -13.37 -3.23 9.45
CA ASN A 348 -13.20 -4.68 9.64
C ASN A 348 -11.89 -5.17 8.99
N PRO A 349 -10.90 -5.68 9.76
CA PRO A 349 -9.63 -6.17 9.23
C PRO A 349 -9.79 -7.43 8.36
N TYR A 350 -10.88 -8.18 8.53
CA TYR A 350 -11.17 -9.43 7.84
C TYR A 350 -11.91 -9.25 6.52
N ALA A 351 -12.38 -8.04 6.22
CA ALA A 351 -13.15 -7.77 5.00
C ALA A 351 -12.23 -7.38 3.83
N GLY A 352 -12.52 -7.95 2.66
CA GLY A 352 -12.01 -7.48 1.38
C GLY A 352 -12.61 -6.13 0.98
N LYS A 353 -12.25 -5.59 -0.19
CA LYS A 353 -12.81 -4.32 -0.69
C LYS A 353 -13.85 -4.62 -1.78
N PRO A 354 -15.07 -4.07 -1.67
CA PRO A 354 -16.03 -4.14 -2.76
C PRO A 354 -15.57 -3.32 -3.96
N PHE A 355 -16.05 -3.68 -5.14
CA PHE A 355 -15.99 -2.79 -6.30
C PHE A 355 -16.76 -1.50 -6.02
N SER A 356 -16.15 -0.36 -6.32
CA SER A 356 -16.74 0.96 -6.11
C SER A 356 -17.26 1.57 -7.42
N ASN A 357 -17.49 0.76 -8.44
CA ASN A 357 -17.94 1.22 -9.75
C ASN A 357 -19.06 0.33 -10.28
N VAL A 358 -19.94 0.95 -11.04
CA VAL A 358 -20.90 0.25 -11.91
C VAL A 358 -20.27 0.13 -13.30
N ARG A 359 -20.32 -1.06 -13.90
CA ARG A 359 -19.97 -1.25 -15.32
C ARG A 359 -21.25 -1.44 -16.15
N TYR A 360 -21.24 -0.86 -17.34
CA TYR A 360 -22.37 -0.86 -18.26
C TYR A 360 -22.05 -1.70 -19.49
N GLY A 361 -22.95 -2.61 -19.85
CA GLY A 361 -22.91 -3.24 -21.18
C GLY A 361 -23.51 -2.29 -22.20
N VAL A 362 -22.69 -1.71 -23.09
CA VAL A 362 -23.18 -0.79 -24.12
C VAL A 362 -23.73 -1.59 -25.29
N GLN A 363 -25.02 -1.44 -25.61
CA GLN A 363 -25.52 -1.70 -26.95
C GLN A 363 -26.26 -0.46 -27.48
N SER A 364 -25.53 0.32 -28.27
CA SER A 364 -25.95 1.47 -29.09
C SER A 364 -26.37 2.76 -28.38
N ILE A 365 -25.91 3.89 -28.95
CA ILE A 365 -26.15 5.28 -28.54
C ILE A 365 -27.65 5.68 -28.60
N MET A 366 -28.55 4.79 -29.02
CA MET A 366 -30.01 5.02 -29.10
C MET A 366 -30.87 3.98 -28.35
N GLY A 367 -30.27 2.94 -27.75
CA GLY A 367 -30.99 1.90 -27.00
C GLY A 367 -30.44 1.83 -25.58
N GLY A 368 -31.32 1.92 -24.58
CA GLY A 368 -30.93 2.03 -23.17
C GLY A 368 -30.00 0.94 -22.63
N VAL A 369 -29.57 1.11 -21.38
CA VAL A 369 -28.75 0.15 -20.65
C VAL A 369 -29.54 -1.14 -20.42
N ASN A 370 -29.25 -2.20 -21.18
CA ASN A 370 -29.89 -3.52 -20.99
C ASN A 370 -29.12 -4.42 -20.01
N ASN A 371 -27.92 -4.01 -19.59
CA ASN A 371 -27.04 -4.77 -18.70
C ASN A 371 -26.32 -3.82 -17.73
N VAL A 372 -26.35 -4.17 -16.44
CA VAL A 372 -25.55 -3.52 -15.40
C VAL A 372 -24.73 -4.55 -14.66
N LYS A 373 -23.44 -4.26 -14.43
CA LYS A 373 -22.62 -4.98 -13.45
C LYS A 373 -22.36 -4.08 -12.25
N ILE A 374 -22.69 -4.55 -11.06
CA ILE A 374 -22.45 -3.86 -9.80
C ILE A 374 -21.76 -4.81 -8.81
N SER A 375 -21.09 -4.26 -7.80
CA SER A 375 -20.53 -5.03 -6.68
C SER A 375 -21.59 -5.93 -6.04
N ALA A 376 -21.35 -7.25 -6.05
CA ALA A 376 -22.20 -8.20 -5.34
C ALA A 376 -22.14 -7.97 -3.83
N ARG A 377 -20.98 -7.59 -3.28
CA ARG A 377 -20.81 -7.26 -1.87
C ARG A 377 -21.62 -6.03 -1.44
N LEU A 378 -21.58 -4.92 -2.20
CA LEU A 378 -22.36 -3.73 -1.86
C LEU A 378 -23.86 -3.99 -1.97
N VAL A 379 -24.30 -4.80 -2.94
CA VAL A 379 -25.72 -5.21 -3.00
C VAL A 379 -26.09 -6.04 -1.78
N LEU A 380 -25.23 -6.97 -1.34
CA LEU A 380 -25.45 -7.72 -0.10
C LEU A 380 -25.52 -6.79 1.12
N ASP A 381 -24.60 -5.84 1.24
CA ASP A 381 -24.59 -4.86 2.33
C ASP A 381 -25.88 -4.00 2.31
N LEU A 382 -26.37 -3.61 1.12
CA LEU A 382 -27.64 -2.90 0.97
C LEU A 382 -28.83 -3.77 1.42
N LEU A 383 -28.90 -5.03 0.96
CA LEU A 383 -29.97 -5.95 1.32
C LEU A 383 -29.96 -6.33 2.81
N ALA A 384 -28.79 -6.34 3.43
CA ALA A 384 -28.61 -6.53 4.86
C ALA A 384 -28.99 -5.28 5.68
N GLY A 385 -29.15 -4.12 5.05
CA GLY A 385 -29.40 -2.84 5.71
C GLY A 385 -28.15 -2.21 6.36
N GLU A 386 -26.96 -2.71 6.04
CA GLU A 386 -25.67 -2.17 6.50
C GLU A 386 -25.31 -0.87 5.78
N ILE A 387 -25.83 -0.68 4.56
CA ILE A 387 -25.79 0.59 3.84
C ILE A 387 -27.18 0.95 3.31
N THR A 388 -27.39 2.24 3.11
CA THR A 388 -28.57 2.82 2.47
C THR A 388 -28.42 2.87 0.95
N ALA A 389 -29.53 3.05 0.24
CA ALA A 389 -29.51 3.26 -1.21
C ALA A 389 -28.75 4.55 -1.61
N ALA A 390 -28.77 5.58 -0.75
CA ALA A 390 -28.02 6.81 -0.98
C ALA A 390 -26.51 6.58 -0.87
N GLU A 391 -26.06 5.84 0.15
CA GLU A 391 -24.65 5.45 0.30
C GLU A 391 -24.20 4.53 -0.83
N LEU A 392 -25.05 3.63 -1.33
CA LEU A 392 -24.74 2.82 -2.50
C LEU A 392 -24.50 3.71 -3.74
N ALA A 393 -25.38 4.68 -4.00
CA ALA A 393 -25.24 5.61 -5.11
C ALA A 393 -23.96 6.48 -4.98
N GLU A 394 -23.64 6.95 -3.78
CA GLU A 394 -22.39 7.69 -3.51
C GLU A 394 -21.14 6.82 -3.75
N LYS A 395 -21.19 5.54 -3.34
CA LYS A 395 -20.06 4.61 -3.49
C LYS A 395 -19.84 4.12 -4.91
N THR A 396 -20.84 4.21 -5.78
CA THR A 396 -20.83 3.58 -7.11
C THR A 396 -20.90 4.57 -8.27
N GLY A 397 -21.42 5.78 -8.05
CA GLY A 397 -21.46 6.86 -9.03
C GLY A 397 -20.28 7.81 -8.93
N GLN A 398 -19.80 8.33 -10.06
CA GLN A 398 -18.79 9.39 -10.09
C GLN A 398 -19.42 10.78 -10.05
N PRO A 399 -18.70 11.82 -9.56
CA PRO A 399 -19.23 13.18 -9.44
C PRO A 399 -19.77 13.76 -10.76
N ASN A 400 -19.18 13.36 -11.88
CA ASN A 400 -19.50 13.85 -13.22
C ASN A 400 -20.37 12.87 -14.02
N ASP A 401 -20.83 11.78 -13.42
CA ASP A 401 -21.68 10.83 -14.13
C ASP A 401 -23.04 11.47 -14.43
N PRO A 402 -23.59 11.29 -15.65
CA PRO A 402 -24.98 11.53 -15.95
C PRO A 402 -25.90 10.86 -14.92
N ASP A 403 -27.06 11.44 -14.63
CA ASP A 403 -27.96 10.91 -13.60
C ASP A 403 -28.41 9.46 -13.86
N TRP A 404 -28.44 9.02 -15.12
CA TRP A 404 -28.70 7.62 -15.49
C TRP A 404 -27.54 6.67 -15.16
N LEU A 405 -26.29 7.18 -15.11
CA LEU A 405 -25.10 6.45 -14.67
C LEU A 405 -24.98 6.41 -13.13
N LYS A 406 -25.58 7.37 -12.43
CA LYS A 406 -25.61 7.41 -10.95
C LYS A 406 -26.59 6.40 -10.36
N ASN A 407 -27.71 6.14 -11.04
CA ASN A 407 -28.70 5.16 -10.60
C ASN A 407 -29.32 4.42 -11.80
N PRO A 408 -28.71 3.31 -12.24
CA PRO A 408 -29.20 2.58 -13.40
C PRO A 408 -30.56 1.91 -13.17
N PHE A 409 -30.89 1.56 -11.93
CA PHE A 409 -32.18 0.95 -11.59
C PHE A 409 -33.33 1.95 -11.72
N LEU A 410 -33.12 3.18 -11.25
CA LEU A 410 -34.10 4.25 -11.44
C LEU A 410 -34.31 4.56 -12.92
N HIS A 411 -33.24 4.51 -13.73
CA HIS A 411 -33.35 4.66 -15.17
C HIS A 411 -34.17 3.53 -15.80
N ALA A 412 -33.89 2.27 -15.48
CA ALA A 412 -34.64 1.11 -15.97
C ALA A 412 -36.14 1.20 -15.64
N VAL A 413 -36.47 1.56 -14.40
CA VAL A 413 -37.87 1.77 -13.97
C VAL A 413 -38.54 2.89 -14.79
N LYS A 414 -37.87 4.03 -14.97
CA LYS A 414 -38.40 5.14 -15.79
C LYS A 414 -38.56 4.77 -17.26
N ALA A 415 -37.73 3.85 -17.76
CA ALA A 415 -37.80 3.32 -19.11
C ALA A 415 -38.83 2.19 -19.28
N GLY A 416 -39.58 1.83 -18.23
CA GLY A 416 -40.56 0.75 -18.25
C GLY A 416 -39.91 -0.62 -18.49
N GLN A 417 -38.74 -0.83 -17.90
CA GLN A 417 -37.99 -2.08 -17.95
C GLN A 417 -38.13 -2.87 -16.65
N LEU A 418 -38.18 -4.19 -16.75
CA LEU A 418 -38.07 -5.11 -15.62
C LEU A 418 -36.74 -5.84 -15.64
N ILE A 419 -36.33 -6.36 -14.48
CA ILE A 419 -35.21 -7.30 -14.41
C ILE A 419 -35.65 -8.61 -15.05
N LYS A 420 -34.86 -9.07 -16.03
CA LYS A 420 -35.05 -10.33 -16.74
C LYS A 420 -34.21 -11.46 -16.13
N ASP A 421 -32.96 -11.17 -15.82
CA ASP A 421 -32.01 -12.15 -15.31
C ASP A 421 -31.02 -11.50 -14.33
N ILE A 422 -30.56 -12.29 -13.36
CA ILE A 422 -29.51 -11.90 -12.41
C ILE A 422 -28.53 -13.07 -12.28
N LYS A 423 -27.25 -12.79 -12.51
CA LYS A 423 -26.17 -13.78 -12.34
C LYS A 423 -24.99 -13.20 -11.58
N VAL A 424 -24.28 -14.05 -10.87
CA VAL A 424 -23.01 -13.70 -10.21
C VAL A 424 -21.85 -14.13 -11.09
N SER A 425 -21.04 -13.19 -11.54
CA SER A 425 -19.77 -13.45 -12.22
C SER A 425 -18.63 -13.31 -11.23
N ARG A 426 -17.95 -14.42 -10.96
CA ARG A 426 -16.80 -14.43 -10.04
C ARG A 426 -15.60 -13.67 -10.61
N ASP A 427 -14.90 -12.96 -9.74
CA ASP A 427 -13.59 -12.36 -10.04
C ASP A 427 -12.53 -13.02 -9.14
N GLU A 428 -11.64 -13.80 -9.73
CA GLU A 428 -10.69 -14.63 -8.98
C GLU A 428 -9.59 -13.83 -8.29
N HIS A 429 -9.26 -12.65 -8.83
CA HIS A 429 -8.13 -11.84 -8.39
C HIS A 429 -8.55 -10.66 -7.51
N ASN A 430 -9.84 -10.34 -7.46
CA ASN A 430 -10.40 -9.30 -6.60
C ASN A 430 -11.19 -9.88 -5.42
N ASP A 431 -11.41 -9.03 -4.42
CA ASP A 431 -12.10 -9.40 -3.18
C ASP A 431 -13.64 -9.35 -3.27
N ASP A 432 -14.17 -9.13 -4.47
CA ASP A 432 -15.58 -8.96 -4.75
C ASP A 432 -15.95 -9.66 -6.05
N ASP A 433 -17.24 -9.91 -6.23
CA ASP A 433 -17.80 -10.50 -7.43
C ASP A 433 -18.75 -9.49 -8.11
N TRP A 434 -18.98 -9.69 -9.40
CA TRP A 434 -19.95 -8.87 -10.14
C TRP A 434 -21.33 -9.50 -10.05
N LEU A 435 -22.32 -8.72 -9.64
CA LEU A 435 -23.72 -9.02 -9.87
C LEU A 435 -24.11 -8.41 -11.22
N GLU A 436 -24.36 -9.25 -12.20
CA GLU A 436 -24.80 -8.84 -13.54
C GLU A 436 -26.32 -8.93 -13.62
N ILE A 437 -26.96 -7.83 -14.00
CA ILE A 437 -28.41 -7.68 -14.03
C ILE A 437 -28.80 -7.30 -15.45
N GLU A 438 -29.64 -8.14 -16.08
CA GLU A 438 -30.19 -7.90 -17.41
C GLU A 438 -31.61 -7.33 -17.30
N PHE A 439 -31.92 -6.32 -18.10
CA PHE A 439 -33.24 -5.71 -18.17
C PHE A 439 -33.97 -6.05 -19.46
N VAL A 440 -35.31 -6.15 -19.40
CA VAL A 440 -36.20 -6.35 -20.54
C VAL A 440 -37.26 -5.25 -20.60
N SER A 441 -37.54 -4.75 -21.79
CA SER A 441 -38.59 -3.76 -22.06
C SER A 441 -39.89 -4.41 -22.51
N GLY A 442 -41.00 -3.69 -22.38
CA GLY A 442 -42.28 -4.08 -22.97
C GLY A 442 -43.15 -4.96 -22.09
N ASP A 443 -42.77 -5.15 -20.82
CA ASP A 443 -43.66 -5.76 -19.85
C ASP A 443 -44.85 -4.83 -19.56
N PRO A 444 -46.11 -5.28 -19.74
CA PRO A 444 -47.29 -4.45 -19.49
C PRO A 444 -47.45 -3.99 -18.04
N ALA A 445 -46.80 -4.63 -17.07
CA ALA A 445 -46.85 -4.22 -15.66
C ALA A 445 -46.14 -2.89 -15.39
N VAL A 446 -45.20 -2.49 -16.25
CA VAL A 446 -44.39 -1.27 -16.09
C VAL A 446 -44.28 -0.42 -17.36
N SER A 447 -45.01 -0.77 -18.42
CA SER A 447 -45.00 -0.04 -19.69
C SER A 447 -46.41 0.14 -20.26
N ARG A 448 -46.56 1.00 -21.28
CA ARG A 448 -47.85 1.19 -21.96
C ARG A 448 -48.28 -0.11 -22.63
N PHE A 449 -49.58 -0.43 -22.54
CA PHE A 449 -50.18 -1.51 -23.31
C PHE A 449 -49.89 -1.35 -24.80
N ARG A 450 -49.56 -2.45 -25.46
CA ARG A 450 -49.33 -2.53 -26.90
C ARG A 450 -50.25 -3.60 -27.46
N ILE A 451 -50.65 -3.43 -28.71
CA ILE A 451 -51.27 -4.47 -29.51
C ILE A 451 -50.15 -4.98 -30.39
N ASP A 452 -49.88 -6.28 -30.38
CA ASP A 452 -48.89 -6.89 -31.26
C ASP A 452 -49.39 -6.73 -32.71
N GLU A 453 -48.58 -6.13 -33.58
CA GLU A 453 -48.81 -6.10 -35.05
C GLU A 453 -48.17 -7.30 -35.74
#